data_AF-A0A4Q5QX63-F1
#
_entry.id   AF-A0A4Q5QX63-F1
#
_cell.length_a   1.000
_cell.length_b   1.000
_cell.length_c   1.000
_cell.angle_alpha   90.00
_cell.angle_beta   90.00
_cell.angle_gamma   90.00
#
_symmetry.space_group_name_H-M   'P 1'
#
loop_
_entity.id
_entity.type
_entity.pdbx_description
1 polymer ?
#
loop_
_entity_poly.entity_id
_entity_poly.type
_entity_poly.pdbx_seq_one_letter_code
_entity_poly.pdbx_strand_id
1 'polypeptide(L)'
;MTGILALVLFAARAQVANDNIENRRLLRAEEIITSTTTGCTVQRGCVDERLTGKCIEYHNDQWFEFRPPATGMYYVNIGGQHCRDVRGVQLVVLTGTPCEPATYRVLSCTSLGTQDDLFVALPNLQAGQPYLLDVDGYLKDFCGFKLQVSRQARGVPAVLAPAVPATIPATSRIIELAWEVPDSLATALYCRVLRREQHQFRAVEIRREPITRDTYGQRRATYALTDTLPGVGQYIYQIMAESDDPATPPTILKQLGVAYSQLRPSMPGTVAAGAAFLDLPLTNYPRNAYLTFIVTNPQNGNRLRTVSLTNQAAEARKARLYAQPWLDAGLRQVAVDVTCRPAHGLAYTDHLLLPLSAPAY
;
A
#
# COMPACT_ATOMS: atom_id res chain seq x y z
N MET A 1 -5.09 43.71 -44.92
CA MET A 1 -5.70 42.75 -43.97
C MET A 1 -5.09 41.39 -44.23
N THR A 2 -4.03 41.03 -43.51
CA THR A 2 -3.36 39.72 -43.62
C THR A 2 -3.82 38.88 -42.44
N GLY A 3 -4.73 37.95 -42.70
CA GLY A 3 -5.24 37.00 -41.70
C GLY A 3 -4.27 35.83 -41.57
N ILE A 4 -3.68 35.67 -40.38
CA ILE A 4 -2.89 34.49 -40.02
C ILE A 4 -3.88 33.38 -39.62
N LEU A 5 -3.95 32.34 -40.46
CA LEU A 5 -4.72 31.14 -40.20
C LEU A 5 -3.89 30.22 -39.28
N ALA A 6 -4.22 30.22 -37.99
CA ALA A 6 -3.61 29.30 -37.02
C ALA A 6 -4.23 27.91 -37.18
N LEU A 7 -3.49 26.98 -37.80
CA LEU A 7 -3.84 25.57 -37.87
C LEU A 7 -3.68 24.95 -36.47
N VAL A 8 -4.79 24.68 -35.79
CA VAL A 8 -4.79 23.91 -34.54
C VAL A 8 -4.60 22.44 -34.91
N LEU A 9 -3.37 21.94 -34.78
CA LEU A 9 -3.06 20.52 -34.89
C LEU A 9 -3.68 19.79 -33.70
N PHE A 10 -4.84 19.17 -33.92
CA PHE A 10 -5.39 18.19 -32.98
C PHE A 10 -4.47 16.97 -33.00
N ALA A 11 -3.65 16.83 -31.95
CA ALA A 11 -2.90 15.61 -31.71
C ALA A 11 -3.90 14.46 -31.46
N ALA A 12 -4.11 13.62 -32.47
CA ALA A 12 -4.83 12.36 -32.30
C ALA A 12 -4.08 11.54 -31.26
N ARG A 13 -4.70 11.33 -30.08
CA ARG A 13 -4.17 10.42 -29.07
C ARG A 13 -4.37 9.01 -29.60
N ALA A 14 -3.34 8.48 -30.26
CA ALA A 14 -3.32 7.10 -30.69
C ALA A 14 -3.46 6.20 -29.45
N GLN A 15 -4.40 5.26 -29.49
CA GLN A 15 -4.49 4.20 -28.48
C GLN A 15 -3.18 3.43 -28.44
N VAL A 16 -2.80 2.97 -27.26
CA VAL A 16 -1.55 2.24 -27.09
C VAL A 16 -1.65 0.91 -27.86
N ALA A 17 -0.61 0.54 -28.60
CA ALA A 17 -0.69 -0.54 -29.58
C ALA A 17 -1.10 -1.90 -29.00
N ASN A 18 -0.80 -2.14 -27.72
CA ASN A 18 -1.10 -3.37 -26.99
C ASN A 18 -2.28 -3.23 -26.01
N ASP A 19 -3.24 -2.37 -26.35
CA ASP A 19 -4.52 -2.21 -25.65
C ASP A 19 -5.44 -3.43 -25.77
N ASN A 20 -5.21 -4.30 -26.75
CA ASN A 20 -5.94 -5.55 -26.93
C ASN A 20 -5.00 -6.75 -26.93
N ILE A 21 -5.54 -7.92 -26.59
CA ILE A 21 -4.75 -9.12 -26.44
C ILE A 21 -4.27 -9.67 -27.79
N GLU A 22 -4.99 -9.39 -28.88
CA GLU A 22 -4.60 -9.79 -30.23
C GLU A 22 -3.34 -9.06 -30.71
N ASN A 23 -3.19 -7.77 -30.36
CA ASN A 23 -2.01 -6.95 -30.64
C ASN A 23 -1.07 -6.83 -29.43
N ARG A 24 -1.17 -7.77 -28.48
CA ARG A 24 -0.29 -7.83 -27.31
C ARG A 24 1.18 -7.72 -27.72
N ARG A 25 1.96 -6.99 -26.93
CA ARG A 25 3.37 -6.79 -27.23
C ARG A 25 4.18 -8.03 -26.83
N LEU A 26 4.93 -8.59 -27.78
CA LEU A 26 5.88 -9.66 -27.51
C LEU A 26 7.11 -9.11 -26.77
N LEU A 27 7.42 -9.67 -25.62
CA LEU A 27 8.58 -9.32 -24.81
C LEU A 27 9.73 -10.27 -25.12
N ARG A 28 10.92 -9.72 -25.35
CA ARG A 28 12.16 -10.51 -25.37
C ARG A 28 12.73 -10.62 -23.96
N ALA A 29 13.34 -11.76 -23.65
CA ALA A 29 14.05 -11.91 -22.38
C ALA A 29 15.10 -10.80 -22.24
N GLU A 30 15.21 -10.24 -21.05
CA GLU A 30 16.13 -9.16 -20.69
C GLU A 30 15.83 -7.79 -21.33
N GLU A 31 14.86 -7.68 -22.24
CA GLU A 31 14.47 -6.40 -22.84
C GLU A 31 13.75 -5.51 -21.81
N ILE A 32 14.20 -4.25 -21.70
CA ILE A 32 13.50 -3.23 -20.94
C ILE A 32 12.64 -2.42 -21.89
N ILE A 33 11.34 -2.42 -21.65
CA ILE A 33 10.40 -1.62 -22.41
C ILE A 33 9.81 -0.52 -21.54
N THR A 34 9.33 0.55 -22.16
CA THR A 34 8.48 1.56 -21.51
C THR A 34 7.07 1.43 -22.06
N SER A 35 6.07 1.49 -21.19
CA SER A 35 4.65 1.40 -21.53
C SER A 35 3.83 2.36 -20.68
N THR A 36 2.56 2.54 -21.04
CA THR A 36 1.63 3.37 -20.29
C THR A 36 0.20 2.87 -20.40
N THR A 37 -0.53 2.85 -19.29
CA THR A 37 -1.96 2.52 -19.24
C THR A 37 -2.86 3.69 -19.70
N THR A 38 -2.28 4.79 -20.18
CA THR A 38 -3.02 6.00 -20.57
C THR A 38 -3.81 5.78 -21.84
N GLY A 39 -5.13 5.94 -21.76
CA GLY A 39 -6.02 5.78 -22.91
C GLY A 39 -6.29 4.33 -23.30
N CYS A 40 -5.90 3.37 -22.43
CA CYS A 40 -6.22 1.96 -22.58
C CYS A 40 -7.66 1.64 -22.14
N THR A 41 -8.21 0.55 -22.65
CA THR A 41 -9.57 0.06 -22.43
C THR A 41 -9.58 -1.43 -22.15
N VAL A 42 -10.54 -1.89 -21.34
CA VAL A 42 -10.68 -3.32 -21.03
C VAL A 42 -11.34 -4.10 -22.14
N GLN A 43 -10.64 -5.11 -22.63
CA GLN A 43 -11.20 -6.13 -23.51
C GLN A 43 -11.99 -7.16 -22.68
N ARG A 44 -13.20 -6.78 -22.27
CA ARG A 44 -14.04 -7.53 -21.31
C ARG A 44 -14.25 -9.01 -21.65
N GLY A 45 -14.26 -9.38 -22.93
CA GLY A 45 -14.41 -10.78 -23.37
C GLY A 45 -13.19 -11.66 -23.09
N CYS A 46 -12.01 -11.06 -22.88
CA CYS A 46 -10.75 -11.77 -22.69
C CYS A 46 -10.30 -11.83 -21.22
N VAL A 47 -11.10 -11.28 -20.28
CA VAL A 47 -10.82 -11.31 -18.84
C VAL A 47 -11.91 -12.10 -18.11
N ASP A 48 -11.53 -12.82 -17.06
CA ASP A 48 -12.47 -13.42 -16.11
C ASP A 48 -12.07 -13.05 -14.68
N GLU A 49 -12.76 -12.08 -14.11
CA GLU A 49 -12.52 -11.57 -12.74
C GLU A 49 -12.65 -12.67 -11.67
N ARG A 50 -13.35 -13.78 -11.97
CA ARG A 50 -13.42 -14.93 -11.06
C ARG A 50 -12.05 -15.61 -10.87
N LEU A 51 -11.16 -15.52 -11.86
CA LEU A 51 -9.82 -16.11 -11.80
C LEU A 51 -8.85 -15.31 -10.92
N THR A 52 -9.06 -13.99 -10.82
CA THR A 52 -8.17 -13.07 -10.10
C THR A 52 -8.76 -12.58 -8.78
N GLY A 53 -10.06 -12.79 -8.55
CA GLY A 53 -10.75 -12.37 -7.33
C GLY A 53 -10.69 -10.85 -7.16
N LYS A 54 -10.18 -10.39 -6.01
CA LYS A 54 -10.00 -8.95 -5.71
C LYS A 54 -8.58 -8.46 -5.97
N CYS A 55 -7.74 -9.27 -6.62
CA CYS A 55 -6.35 -8.90 -6.80
C CYS A 55 -6.21 -7.73 -7.77
N ILE A 56 -6.80 -7.82 -8.97
CA ILE A 56 -6.81 -6.77 -9.98
C ILE A 56 -8.23 -6.26 -10.16
N GLU A 57 -8.38 -4.97 -10.41
CA GLU A 57 -9.66 -4.40 -10.82
C GLU A 57 -9.47 -3.84 -12.22
N TYR A 58 -9.98 -4.53 -13.25
CA TYR A 58 -9.68 -4.18 -14.65
C TYR A 58 -10.29 -2.84 -15.08
N HIS A 59 -9.43 -1.89 -15.47
CA HIS A 59 -9.86 -0.58 -15.95
C HIS A 59 -9.19 -0.11 -17.25
N ASN A 60 -7.88 -0.35 -17.39
CA ASN A 60 -7.04 0.15 -18.47
C ASN A 60 -5.80 -0.75 -18.64
N ASP A 61 -6.07 -2.03 -18.90
CA ASP A 61 -5.11 -3.12 -19.05
C ASP A 61 -4.26 -3.01 -20.32
N GLN A 62 -3.09 -3.63 -20.24
CA GLN A 62 -2.15 -3.77 -21.33
C GLN A 62 -1.68 -5.20 -21.43
N TRP A 63 -1.76 -5.75 -22.63
CA TRP A 63 -1.42 -7.13 -22.87
C TRP A 63 0.00 -7.28 -23.39
N PHE A 64 0.71 -8.25 -22.83
CA PHE A 64 2.04 -8.67 -23.28
C PHE A 64 2.11 -10.20 -23.35
N GLU A 65 3.02 -10.71 -24.17
CA GLU A 65 3.35 -12.14 -24.19
C GLU A 65 4.85 -12.32 -24.00
N PHE A 66 5.23 -13.28 -23.17
CA PHE A 66 6.61 -13.70 -22.97
C PHE A 66 6.75 -15.19 -23.29
N ARG A 67 7.81 -15.54 -24.03
CA ARG A 67 8.23 -16.93 -24.27
C ARG A 67 9.64 -17.11 -23.71
N PRO A 68 9.81 -17.89 -22.63
CA PRO A 68 11.13 -18.12 -22.06
C PRO A 68 12.03 -18.80 -23.08
N PRO A 69 13.25 -18.31 -23.33
CA PRO A 69 14.19 -18.99 -24.23
C PRO A 69 14.70 -20.31 -23.65
N ALA A 70 14.65 -20.47 -22.32
CA ALA A 70 15.02 -21.70 -21.63
C ALA A 70 14.20 -21.84 -20.33
N THR A 71 13.95 -23.09 -19.92
CA THR A 71 13.18 -23.42 -18.72
C THR A 71 13.88 -22.92 -17.47
N GLY A 72 13.13 -22.36 -16.51
CA GLY A 72 13.68 -21.97 -15.21
C GLY A 72 12.97 -20.80 -14.55
N MET A 73 13.70 -20.13 -13.67
CA MET A 73 13.25 -18.96 -12.92
C MET A 73 13.34 -17.70 -13.77
N TYR A 74 12.25 -16.93 -13.81
CA TYR A 74 12.23 -15.58 -14.36
C TYR A 74 11.55 -14.63 -13.39
N TYR A 75 11.81 -13.34 -13.58
CA TYR A 75 11.25 -12.26 -12.81
C TYR A 75 10.60 -11.27 -13.76
N VAL A 76 9.37 -10.87 -13.46
CA VAL A 76 8.76 -9.70 -14.07
C VAL A 76 9.17 -8.51 -13.22
N ASN A 77 10.09 -7.70 -13.73
CA ASN A 77 10.54 -6.47 -13.09
C ASN A 77 9.68 -5.31 -13.60
N ILE A 78 9.04 -4.61 -12.67
CA ILE A 78 8.25 -3.40 -12.92
C ILE A 78 8.95 -2.27 -12.19
N GLY A 79 9.30 -1.22 -12.90
CA GLY A 79 9.99 -0.08 -12.28
C GLY A 79 9.74 1.22 -13.00
N GLY A 80 10.30 2.31 -12.47
CA GLY A 80 10.12 3.64 -13.04
C GLY A 80 8.64 4.02 -13.18
N GLN A 81 7.82 3.61 -12.21
CA GLN A 81 6.39 3.85 -12.22
C GLN A 81 6.09 5.35 -12.01
N HIS A 82 5.19 5.90 -12.82
CA HIS A 82 4.75 7.29 -12.76
C HIS A 82 3.23 7.30 -12.93
N CYS A 83 2.52 7.09 -11.82
CA CYS A 83 1.07 7.12 -11.77
C CYS A 83 0.56 8.42 -11.15
N ARG A 84 -0.71 8.78 -11.38
CA ARG A 84 -1.36 9.95 -10.79
C ARG A 84 -1.52 9.81 -9.28
N ASP A 85 -1.78 8.60 -8.79
CA ASP A 85 -1.95 8.27 -7.38
C ASP A 85 -0.83 7.36 -6.86
N VAL A 86 -0.85 7.02 -5.57
CA VAL A 86 0.23 6.27 -4.90
C VAL A 86 0.26 4.77 -5.21
N ARG A 87 -0.72 4.22 -5.95
CA ARG A 87 -0.97 2.78 -5.99
C ARG A 87 -0.18 2.01 -7.04
N GLY A 88 0.45 2.69 -7.99
CA GLY A 88 1.27 2.03 -9.01
C GLY A 88 0.42 1.24 -10.01
N VAL A 89 1.02 0.18 -10.57
CA VAL A 89 0.34 -0.76 -11.48
C VAL A 89 0.02 -2.09 -10.78
N GLN A 90 -0.92 -2.81 -11.36
CA GLN A 90 -1.31 -4.17 -11.01
C GLN A 90 -0.82 -5.13 -12.11
N LEU A 91 -0.50 -6.37 -11.75
CA LEU A 91 -0.02 -7.38 -12.70
C LEU A 91 -0.75 -8.71 -12.49
N VAL A 92 -1.21 -9.30 -13.59
CA VAL A 92 -1.58 -10.71 -13.66
C VAL A 92 -0.64 -11.40 -14.66
N VAL A 93 -0.13 -12.56 -14.27
CA VAL A 93 0.61 -13.45 -15.17
C VAL A 93 -0.18 -14.75 -15.29
N LEU A 94 -0.46 -15.17 -16.52
CA LEU A 94 -1.28 -16.33 -16.81
C LEU A 94 -0.73 -17.15 -17.98
N THR A 95 -1.15 -18.40 -18.09
CA THR A 95 -0.95 -19.27 -19.26
C THR A 95 -2.32 -19.64 -19.82
N GLY A 96 -2.42 -19.85 -21.13
CA GLY A 96 -3.66 -20.22 -21.82
C GLY A 96 -3.69 -19.67 -23.25
N THR A 97 -4.79 -19.90 -23.96
CA THR A 97 -5.00 -19.37 -25.31
C THR A 97 -5.52 -17.93 -25.23
N PRO A 98 -4.88 -16.94 -25.90
CA PRO A 98 -5.33 -15.55 -25.88
C PRO A 98 -6.83 -15.39 -26.16
N CYS A 99 -7.51 -14.61 -25.33
CA CYS A 99 -8.96 -14.36 -25.36
C CYS A 99 -9.85 -15.60 -25.20
N GLU A 100 -9.33 -16.68 -24.60
CA GLU A 100 -10.14 -17.83 -24.19
C GLU A 100 -10.03 -18.02 -22.67
N PRO A 101 -10.75 -17.24 -21.85
CA PRO A 101 -10.59 -17.25 -20.39
C PRO A 101 -10.79 -18.62 -19.73
N ALA A 102 -11.58 -19.50 -20.36
CA ALA A 102 -11.77 -20.88 -19.90
C ALA A 102 -10.47 -21.73 -19.91
N THR A 103 -9.46 -21.32 -20.68
CA THR A 103 -8.15 -21.98 -20.75
C THR A 103 -7.12 -21.37 -19.80
N TYR A 104 -7.46 -20.24 -19.17
CA TYR A 104 -6.52 -19.49 -18.37
C TYR A 104 -6.20 -20.18 -17.06
N ARG A 105 -4.91 -20.20 -16.74
CA ARG A 105 -4.40 -20.53 -15.42
C ARG A 105 -3.53 -19.38 -14.94
N VAL A 106 -3.90 -18.79 -13.81
CA VAL A 106 -3.14 -17.74 -13.15
C VAL A 106 -1.87 -18.34 -12.54
N LEU A 107 -0.71 -17.79 -12.92
CA LEU A 107 0.58 -18.11 -12.32
C LEU A 107 0.88 -17.17 -11.15
N SER A 108 0.57 -15.88 -11.33
CA SER A 108 0.76 -14.86 -10.32
C SER A 108 -0.28 -13.76 -10.49
N CYS A 109 -0.71 -13.18 -9.37
CA CYS A 109 -1.49 -11.96 -9.36
C CYS A 109 -0.93 -11.03 -8.28
N THR A 110 -0.57 -9.82 -8.66
CA THR A 110 0.15 -8.86 -7.82
C THR A 110 -0.51 -7.50 -7.89
N SER A 111 -0.82 -6.94 -6.73
CA SER A 111 -1.51 -5.66 -6.56
C SER A 111 -1.11 -5.09 -5.21
N LEU A 112 -0.06 -4.27 -5.20
CA LEU A 112 0.61 -3.85 -3.96
C LEU A 112 0.24 -2.45 -3.48
N GLY A 113 -0.40 -1.63 -4.32
CA GLY A 113 -0.72 -0.25 -3.96
C GLY A 113 0.53 0.58 -3.67
N THR A 114 1.57 0.46 -4.49
CA THR A 114 2.83 1.22 -4.38
C THR A 114 3.46 1.46 -5.75
N GLN A 115 4.20 2.56 -5.92
CA GLN A 115 5.01 2.82 -7.10
C GLN A 115 6.48 2.36 -6.94
N ASP A 116 6.79 1.53 -5.94
CA ASP A 116 8.12 0.96 -5.77
C ASP A 116 8.56 0.18 -7.01
N ASP A 117 9.85 0.23 -7.33
CA ASP A 117 10.43 -0.70 -8.29
C ASP A 117 10.37 -2.09 -7.66
N LEU A 118 9.69 -3.03 -8.30
CA LEU A 118 9.32 -4.33 -7.77
C LEU A 118 9.61 -5.45 -8.75
N PHE A 119 9.71 -6.67 -8.22
CA PHE A 119 9.78 -7.87 -9.05
C PHE A 119 8.78 -8.94 -8.61
N VAL A 120 8.22 -9.64 -9.59
CA VAL A 120 7.35 -10.80 -9.39
C VAL A 120 8.10 -12.05 -9.83
N ALA A 121 8.30 -12.96 -8.89
CA ALA A 121 8.96 -14.25 -9.09
C ALA A 121 8.05 -15.22 -9.86
N LEU A 122 8.53 -15.75 -10.99
CA LEU A 122 7.88 -16.77 -11.81
C LEU A 122 8.73 -18.05 -11.86
N PRO A 123 8.52 -19.00 -10.94
CA PRO A 123 9.28 -20.24 -10.93
C PRO A 123 8.82 -21.21 -12.03
N ASN A 124 9.75 -22.02 -12.52
CA ASN A 124 9.47 -23.18 -13.39
C ASN A 124 8.78 -22.86 -14.72
N LEU A 125 9.03 -21.68 -15.29
CA LEU A 125 8.54 -21.38 -16.63
C LEU A 125 9.20 -22.32 -17.65
N GLN A 126 8.43 -22.83 -18.60
CA GLN A 126 8.88 -23.77 -19.61
C GLN A 126 9.42 -23.04 -20.85
N ALA A 127 10.52 -23.54 -21.41
CA ALA A 127 11.08 -23.01 -22.65
C ALA A 127 10.05 -23.02 -23.80
N GLY A 128 9.94 -21.91 -24.53
CA GLY A 128 9.07 -21.76 -25.70
C GLY A 128 7.57 -21.66 -25.41
N GLN A 129 7.13 -21.96 -24.18
CA GLN A 129 5.74 -21.84 -23.77
C GLN A 129 5.34 -20.35 -23.67
N PRO A 130 4.21 -19.93 -24.26
CA PRO A 130 3.73 -18.56 -24.11
C PRO A 130 3.10 -18.34 -22.73
N TYR A 131 3.46 -17.22 -22.12
CA TYR A 131 2.83 -16.68 -20.92
C TYR A 131 2.31 -15.29 -21.23
N LEU A 132 1.09 -14.99 -20.80
CA LEU A 132 0.44 -13.71 -20.96
C LEU A 132 0.66 -12.89 -19.70
N LEU A 133 1.01 -11.62 -19.88
CA LEU A 133 1.10 -10.65 -18.81
C LEU A 133 0.06 -9.56 -19.09
N ASP A 134 -0.73 -9.26 -18.08
CA ASP A 134 -1.71 -8.19 -18.10
C ASP A 134 -1.31 -7.18 -17.02
N VAL A 135 -1.01 -5.95 -17.45
CA VAL A 135 -0.64 -4.85 -16.56
C VAL A 135 -1.72 -3.78 -16.59
N ASP A 136 -2.28 -3.43 -15.42
CA ASP A 136 -3.36 -2.46 -15.29
C ASP A 136 -3.03 -1.32 -14.32
N GLY A 137 -3.71 -0.19 -14.46
CA GLY A 137 -3.65 0.93 -13.53
C GLY A 137 -4.81 0.87 -12.52
N TYR A 138 -4.60 1.35 -11.29
CA TYR A 138 -5.70 1.41 -10.30
C TYR A 138 -6.75 2.45 -10.70
N LEU A 139 -8.05 2.09 -10.69
CA LEU A 139 -9.17 3.05 -10.79
C LEU A 139 -9.09 4.05 -11.97
N LYS A 140 -8.67 3.58 -13.16
CA LYS A 140 -8.42 4.41 -14.35
C LYS A 140 -7.25 5.38 -14.19
N ASP A 141 -6.30 5.06 -13.31
CA ASP A 141 -5.09 5.85 -13.17
C ASP A 141 -4.21 5.70 -14.42
N PHE A 142 -3.67 6.83 -14.86
CA PHE A 142 -2.74 6.95 -15.95
C PHE A 142 -1.33 6.72 -15.42
N CYS A 143 -0.83 5.50 -15.63
CA CYS A 143 0.50 5.09 -15.20
C CYS A 143 1.44 5.02 -16.40
N GLY A 144 2.62 5.62 -16.30
CA GLY A 144 3.79 5.23 -17.10
C GLY A 144 4.67 4.26 -16.30
N PHE A 145 5.26 3.26 -16.94
CA PHE A 145 6.12 2.28 -16.26
C PHE A 145 7.13 1.64 -17.20
N LYS A 146 8.17 1.04 -16.62
CA LYS A 146 9.11 0.14 -17.31
C LYS A 146 8.81 -1.30 -16.95
N LEU A 147 8.87 -2.18 -17.95
CA LEU A 147 8.64 -3.61 -17.80
C LEU A 147 9.84 -4.37 -18.37
N GLN A 148 10.27 -5.41 -17.67
CA GLN A 148 11.30 -6.34 -18.13
C GLN A 148 10.97 -7.74 -17.61
N VAL A 149 11.11 -8.76 -18.45
CA VAL A 149 11.12 -10.16 -18.00
C VAL A 149 12.53 -10.70 -18.13
N SER A 150 13.16 -11.05 -17.01
CA SER A 150 14.58 -11.41 -16.96
C SER A 150 14.87 -12.52 -15.95
N ARG A 151 16.07 -13.08 -16.04
CA ARG A 151 16.59 -14.02 -15.02
C ARG A 151 17.11 -13.32 -13.76
N GLN A 152 17.26 -12.00 -13.80
CA GLN A 152 17.67 -11.19 -12.67
C GLN A 152 16.46 -10.47 -12.08
N ALA A 153 16.33 -10.50 -10.76
CA ALA A 153 15.34 -9.72 -10.02
C ALA A 153 15.84 -8.28 -9.82
N ARG A 154 14.96 -7.29 -9.99
CA ARG A 154 15.27 -5.87 -9.80
C ARG A 154 14.21 -5.19 -8.95
N GLY A 155 14.64 -4.43 -7.95
CA GLY A 155 13.74 -3.75 -7.02
C GLY A 155 13.42 -4.60 -5.78
N VAL A 156 12.22 -4.42 -5.23
CA VAL A 156 11.74 -5.14 -4.04
C VAL A 156 10.88 -6.34 -4.42
N PRO A 157 10.88 -7.44 -3.64
CA PRO A 157 9.98 -8.55 -3.90
C PRO A 157 8.52 -8.10 -3.80
N ALA A 158 7.70 -8.52 -4.75
CA ALA A 158 6.28 -8.23 -4.78
C ALA A 158 5.50 -9.06 -3.74
N VAL A 159 5.65 -8.69 -2.47
CA VAL A 159 4.95 -9.33 -1.36
C VAL A 159 3.89 -8.37 -0.84
N LEU A 160 2.69 -8.89 -0.61
CA LEU A 160 1.61 -8.13 0.00
C LEU A 160 2.07 -7.56 1.32
N ALA A 161 1.88 -6.24 1.50
CA ALA A 161 2.19 -5.63 2.77
C ALA A 161 1.34 -6.27 3.87
N PRO A 162 1.93 -6.53 5.06
CA PRO A 162 1.15 -6.98 6.20
C PRO A 162 0.11 -5.89 6.49
N ALA A 163 -1.08 -6.33 6.90
CA ALA A 163 -2.08 -5.40 7.39
C ALA A 163 -1.44 -4.56 8.50
N VAL A 164 -1.46 -3.23 8.36
CA VAL A 164 -1.04 -2.34 9.44
C VAL A 164 -1.97 -2.67 10.61
N PRO A 165 -1.44 -3.18 11.73
CA PRO A 165 -2.30 -3.64 12.80
C PRO A 165 -3.20 -2.48 13.22
N ALA A 166 -4.50 -2.75 13.41
CA ALA A 166 -5.47 -1.76 13.90
C ALA A 166 -5.21 -1.36 15.37
N THR A 167 -4.03 -1.73 15.89
CA THR A 167 -3.53 -1.36 17.20
C THR A 167 -3.36 0.15 17.28
N ILE A 168 -3.32 0.60 18.52
CA ILE A 168 -3.20 1.99 18.88
C ILE A 168 -1.88 2.55 18.33
N PRO A 169 -1.89 3.62 17.51
CA PRO A 169 -0.67 4.30 17.09
C PRO A 169 0.20 4.67 18.30
N ALA A 170 1.51 4.50 18.17
CA ALA A 170 2.46 4.86 19.21
C ALA A 170 2.44 6.38 19.44
N THR A 171 2.66 6.80 20.69
CA THR A 171 2.86 8.20 21.07
C THR A 171 4.32 8.65 20.91
N SER A 172 5.25 7.70 20.82
CA SER A 172 6.64 7.95 20.47
C SER A 172 6.82 7.96 18.96
N ARG A 173 7.55 8.96 18.45
CA ARG A 173 8.05 8.96 17.06
C ARG A 173 9.30 8.11 16.87
N ILE A 174 9.92 7.67 17.97
CA ILE A 174 11.11 6.81 17.97
C ILE A 174 10.62 5.36 17.96
N ILE A 175 11.11 4.60 17.01
CA ILE A 175 10.79 3.18 16.85
C ILE A 175 12.06 2.35 16.84
N GLU A 176 11.97 1.12 17.31
CA GLU A 176 13.03 0.13 17.20
C GLU A 176 12.60 -0.96 16.22
N LEU A 177 13.44 -1.19 15.22
CA LEU A 177 13.33 -2.26 14.26
C LEU A 177 14.33 -3.32 14.65
N ALA A 178 13.88 -4.55 14.88
CA ALA A 178 14.76 -5.69 15.12
C ALA A 178 14.44 -6.81 14.14
N TRP A 179 15.45 -7.50 13.63
CA TRP A 179 15.32 -8.61 12.68
C TRP A 179 16.47 -9.60 12.81
N GLU A 180 16.27 -10.77 12.21
CA GLU A 180 17.26 -11.84 12.13
C GLU A 180 17.57 -12.12 10.66
N VAL A 181 18.79 -12.60 10.40
CA VAL A 181 19.21 -13.02 9.06
C VAL A 181 19.37 -14.54 9.09
N PRO A 182 18.50 -15.32 8.42
CA PRO A 182 18.58 -16.77 8.45
C PRO A 182 19.84 -17.28 7.73
N ASP A 183 20.29 -18.47 8.13
CA ASP A 183 21.54 -19.01 7.61
C ASP A 183 21.51 -19.28 6.10
N SER A 184 20.33 -19.57 5.55
CA SER A 184 20.08 -19.76 4.12
C SER A 184 20.48 -18.55 3.26
N LEU A 185 20.60 -17.36 3.84
CA LEU A 185 21.04 -16.14 3.16
C LEU A 185 22.54 -15.88 3.38
N ALA A 186 23.36 -16.94 3.32
CA ALA A 186 24.80 -16.89 3.58
C ALA A 186 25.57 -15.90 2.71
N THR A 187 25.08 -15.63 1.50
CA THR A 187 25.69 -14.71 0.53
C THR A 187 25.24 -13.26 0.71
N ALA A 188 24.25 -12.98 1.58
CA ALA A 188 23.82 -11.61 1.83
C ALA A 188 24.93 -10.80 2.52
N LEU A 189 25.17 -9.60 2.03
CA LEU A 189 26.23 -8.70 2.48
C LEU A 189 25.69 -7.56 3.34
N TYR A 190 24.46 -7.15 3.11
CA TYR A 190 23.84 -6.07 3.86
C TYR A 190 22.31 -6.24 3.96
N CYS A 191 21.74 -5.54 4.94
CA CYS A 191 20.31 -5.39 5.13
C CYS A 191 19.89 -3.97 4.75
N ARG A 192 19.06 -3.84 3.72
CA ARG A 192 18.45 -2.57 3.32
C ARG A 192 17.17 -2.33 4.11
N VAL A 193 17.06 -1.20 4.79
CA VAL A 193 15.87 -0.78 5.52
C VAL A 193 15.17 0.33 4.75
N LEU A 194 13.99 0.00 4.22
CA LEU A 194 13.13 0.90 3.49
C LEU A 194 11.97 1.34 4.37
N ARG A 195 11.55 2.60 4.21
CA ARG A 195 10.36 3.16 4.85
C ARG A 195 9.51 3.85 3.80
N ARG A 196 8.20 3.61 3.83
CA ARG A 196 7.21 4.34 3.05
C ARG A 196 6.11 4.85 3.96
N GLU A 197 5.77 6.13 3.88
CA GLU A 197 4.53 6.65 4.45
C GLU A 197 3.36 6.34 3.48
N GLN A 198 2.16 6.07 3.98
CA GLN A 198 1.03 5.59 3.18
C GLN A 198 0.68 6.48 1.97
N HIS A 199 0.87 7.80 2.08
CA HIS A 199 0.61 8.77 1.02
C HIS A 199 1.86 9.09 0.18
N GLN A 200 2.99 8.45 0.44
CA GLN A 200 4.17 8.54 -0.42
C GLN A 200 4.10 7.53 -1.56
N PHE A 201 4.51 8.00 -2.74
CA PHE A 201 4.55 7.19 -3.95
C PHE A 201 5.49 5.98 -3.82
N ARG A 202 6.64 6.14 -3.15
CA ARG A 202 7.69 5.12 -3.06
C ARG A 202 8.32 5.09 -1.68
N ALA A 203 8.86 3.94 -1.33
CA ALA A 203 9.71 3.77 -0.16
C ALA A 203 11.05 4.47 -0.37
N VAL A 204 11.56 5.04 0.71
CA VAL A 204 12.90 5.62 0.77
C VAL A 204 13.81 4.70 1.58
N GLU A 205 15.07 4.57 1.15
CA GLU A 205 16.09 3.89 1.93
C GLU A 205 16.47 4.77 3.13
N ILE A 206 16.22 4.26 4.33
CA ILE A 206 16.58 4.93 5.58
C ILE A 206 18.00 4.56 5.99
N ARG A 207 18.35 3.29 5.76
CA ARG A 207 19.62 2.74 6.21
C ARG A 207 20.00 1.49 5.40
N ARG A 208 21.30 1.28 5.28
CA ARG A 208 21.93 0.05 4.81
C ARG A 208 22.86 -0.47 5.89
N GLU A 209 22.53 -1.60 6.49
CA GLU A 209 23.33 -2.19 7.56
C GLU A 209 24.17 -3.36 7.07
N PRO A 210 25.50 -3.34 7.22
CA PRO A 210 26.34 -4.45 6.80
C PRO A 210 26.09 -5.69 7.68
N ILE A 211 26.08 -6.86 7.04
CA ILE A 211 26.04 -8.14 7.75
C ILE A 211 27.46 -8.44 8.22
N THR A 212 27.70 -8.22 9.51
CA THR A 212 29.01 -8.42 10.13
C THR A 212 29.21 -9.89 10.50
N ARG A 213 30.43 -10.38 10.27
CA ARG A 213 30.92 -11.66 10.75
C ARG A 213 31.91 -11.45 11.88
N ASP A 214 31.90 -12.33 12.87
CA ASP A 214 32.93 -12.36 13.90
C ASP A 214 34.24 -12.95 13.35
N THR A 215 35.26 -13.02 14.21
CA THR A 215 36.58 -13.57 13.85
C THR A 215 36.54 -15.06 13.50
N TYR A 216 35.47 -15.76 13.85
CA TYR A 216 35.25 -17.18 13.52
C TYR A 216 34.38 -17.35 12.27
N GLY A 217 34.01 -16.25 11.60
CA GLY A 217 33.18 -16.24 10.41
C GLY A 217 31.68 -16.39 10.68
N GLN A 218 31.26 -16.46 11.95
CA GLN A 218 29.86 -16.53 12.33
C GLN A 218 29.19 -15.17 12.18
N ARG A 219 27.99 -15.17 11.62
CA ARG A 219 27.20 -13.94 11.48
C ARG A 219 26.54 -13.59 12.80
N ARG A 220 26.42 -12.30 13.05
CA ARG A 220 25.51 -11.81 14.09
C ARG A 220 24.09 -12.30 13.79
N ALA A 221 23.44 -12.93 14.75
CA ALA A 221 22.10 -13.51 14.56
C ALA A 221 21.00 -12.44 14.49
N THR A 222 21.11 -11.40 15.32
CA THR A 222 20.05 -10.38 15.49
C THR A 222 20.60 -8.99 15.25
N TYR A 223 19.90 -8.21 14.43
CA TYR A 223 20.19 -6.83 14.10
C TYR A 223 19.10 -5.93 14.65
N ALA A 224 19.45 -4.68 14.97
CA ALA A 224 18.50 -3.68 15.39
C ALA A 224 18.88 -2.29 14.84
N LEU A 225 17.86 -1.48 14.55
CA LEU A 225 17.98 -0.10 14.09
C LEU A 225 16.91 0.75 14.78
N THR A 226 17.31 1.90 15.29
CA THR A 226 16.36 2.93 15.74
C THR A 226 16.11 3.92 14.61
N ASP A 227 14.84 4.19 14.31
CA ASP A 227 14.43 5.25 13.39
C ASP A 227 13.55 6.27 14.11
N THR A 228 13.59 7.52 13.64
CA THR A 228 12.72 8.60 14.09
C THR A 228 11.78 9.00 12.95
N LEU A 229 10.48 8.79 13.17
CA LEU A 229 9.44 9.11 12.20
C LEU A 229 9.38 10.62 11.94
N PRO A 230 9.27 11.05 10.66
CA PRO A 230 9.35 12.46 10.28
C PRO A 230 8.12 13.27 10.72
N GLY A 231 6.98 12.61 10.90
CA GLY A 231 5.73 13.24 11.31
C GLY A 231 4.64 12.22 11.59
N VAL A 232 3.45 12.69 11.95
CA VAL A 232 2.26 11.83 12.13
C VAL A 232 1.93 11.12 10.82
N GLY A 233 1.52 9.85 10.90
CA GLY A 233 1.21 9.07 9.71
C GLY A 233 1.23 7.56 9.93
N GLN A 234 0.94 6.84 8.86
CA GLN A 234 1.10 5.38 8.78
C GLN A 234 2.30 5.06 7.91
N TYR A 235 3.18 4.23 8.44
CA TYR A 235 4.45 3.88 7.84
C TYR A 235 4.54 2.38 7.65
N ILE A 236 5.10 1.97 6.53
CA ILE A 236 5.45 0.58 6.24
C ILE A 236 6.97 0.52 6.16
N TYR A 237 7.55 -0.35 6.97
CA TYR A 237 8.97 -0.70 6.90
C TYR A 237 9.14 -2.02 6.19
N GLN A 238 10.13 -2.09 5.31
CA GLN A 238 10.61 -3.32 4.70
C GLN A 238 12.10 -3.46 4.99
N ILE A 239 12.47 -4.59 5.56
CA ILE A 239 13.86 -4.94 5.82
C ILE A 239 14.20 -6.09 4.88
N MET A 240 15.22 -5.90 4.06
CA MET A 240 15.60 -6.86 3.02
C MET A 240 17.06 -7.23 3.13
N ALA A 241 17.39 -8.50 2.95
CA ALA A 241 18.75 -8.96 2.72
C ALA A 241 19.08 -8.81 1.23
N GLU A 242 20.26 -8.27 0.94
CA GLU A 242 20.79 -8.11 -0.41
C GLU A 242 22.21 -8.68 -0.51
N SER A 243 22.53 -9.15 -1.72
CA SER A 243 23.84 -9.65 -2.14
C SER A 243 24.32 -8.79 -3.31
N ASP A 244 25.63 -8.69 -3.50
CA ASP A 244 26.21 -8.08 -4.71
C ASP A 244 26.09 -9.00 -5.93
N ASP A 245 25.80 -10.28 -5.72
CA ASP A 245 25.52 -11.22 -6.81
C ASP A 245 24.14 -10.94 -7.42
N PRO A 246 24.05 -10.48 -8.69
CA PRO A 246 22.79 -10.18 -9.34
C PRO A 246 21.92 -11.41 -9.61
N ALA A 247 22.47 -12.63 -9.48
CA ALA A 247 21.69 -13.86 -9.56
C ALA A 247 20.96 -14.20 -8.24
N THR A 248 21.38 -13.58 -7.12
CA THR A 248 20.73 -13.76 -5.82
C THR A 248 19.68 -12.65 -5.61
N PRO A 249 18.37 -12.95 -5.68
CA PRO A 249 17.35 -11.92 -5.55
C PRO A 249 17.31 -11.33 -4.13
N PRO A 250 17.02 -10.01 -4.00
CA PRO A 250 16.72 -9.42 -2.69
C PRO A 250 15.63 -10.22 -1.98
N THR A 251 15.79 -10.44 -0.67
CA THR A 251 14.84 -11.24 0.12
C THR A 251 14.30 -10.42 1.28
N ILE A 252 12.97 -10.31 1.40
CA ILE A 252 12.35 -9.65 2.56
C ILE A 252 12.59 -10.51 3.81
N LEU A 253 13.23 -9.91 4.81
CA LEU A 253 13.43 -10.48 6.13
C LEU A 253 12.25 -10.18 7.05
N LYS A 254 11.75 -8.95 6.97
CA LYS A 254 10.67 -8.46 7.84
C LYS A 254 9.93 -7.32 7.18
N GLN A 255 8.62 -7.30 7.40
CA GLN A 255 7.77 -6.17 7.07
C GLN A 255 6.93 -5.77 8.28
N LEU A 256 6.82 -4.48 8.55
CA LEU A 256 6.16 -3.95 9.73
C LEU A 256 5.35 -2.71 9.39
N GLY A 257 4.08 -2.69 9.79
CA GLY A 257 3.26 -1.49 9.82
C GLY A 257 3.43 -0.76 11.15
N VAL A 258 3.68 0.55 11.08
CA VAL A 258 3.79 1.43 12.24
C VAL A 258 2.88 2.63 12.03
N ALA A 259 2.07 2.96 13.03
CA ALA A 259 1.32 4.20 13.05
C ALA A 259 1.86 5.11 14.16
N TYR A 260 2.08 6.39 13.85
CA TYR A 260 2.45 7.41 14.81
C TYR A 260 1.45 8.56 14.76
N SER A 261 1.00 8.99 15.94
CA SER A 261 0.08 10.11 16.06
C SER A 261 0.35 10.89 17.33
N GLN A 262 0.42 12.22 17.19
CA GLN A 262 0.44 13.17 18.32
C GLN A 262 -0.97 13.37 18.91
N LEU A 263 -1.99 12.85 18.23
CA LEU A 263 -3.41 13.06 18.53
C LEU A 263 -3.92 12.12 19.63
N ARG A 264 -3.03 11.48 20.38
CA ARG A 264 -3.40 10.73 21.57
C ARG A 264 -2.76 11.39 22.79
N PRO A 265 -3.32 12.51 23.28
CA PRO A 265 -3.00 12.91 24.63
C PRO A 265 -3.42 11.77 25.58
N SER A 266 -2.49 11.33 26.42
CA SER A 266 -2.90 10.99 27.78
C SER A 266 -3.61 12.23 28.33
N MET A 267 -4.77 12.09 28.97
CA MET A 267 -5.34 13.21 29.73
C MET A 267 -4.24 13.68 30.68
N PRO A 268 -3.68 14.90 30.54
CA PRO A 268 -2.81 15.41 31.56
C PRO A 268 -3.65 15.47 32.84
N GLY A 269 -3.11 15.01 33.97
CA GLY A 269 -3.85 14.97 35.24
C GLY A 269 -4.48 16.33 35.57
N THR A 270 -3.82 17.40 35.14
CA THR A 270 -4.31 18.78 35.12
C THR A 270 -4.44 19.26 33.68
N VAL A 271 -5.68 19.54 33.24
CA VAL A 271 -5.97 20.17 31.96
C VAL A 271 -6.04 21.68 32.18
N ALA A 272 -5.34 22.48 31.37
CA ALA A 272 -5.37 23.94 31.47
C ALA A 272 -6.80 24.48 31.29
N ALA A 273 -7.12 25.57 32.01
CA ALA A 273 -8.36 26.31 31.77
C ALA A 273 -8.37 26.80 30.31
N GLY A 274 -9.50 26.63 29.60
CA GLY A 274 -9.59 26.96 28.17
C GLY A 274 -9.13 25.84 27.22
N ALA A 275 -9.07 24.58 27.67
CA ALA A 275 -8.87 23.43 26.79
C ALA A 275 -10.13 23.07 25.99
N ALA A 276 -9.94 22.68 24.72
CA ALA A 276 -11.01 22.13 23.91
C ALA A 276 -11.36 20.68 24.27
N PHE A 277 -12.66 20.38 24.26
CA PHE A 277 -13.20 19.05 24.44
C PHE A 277 -14.19 18.70 23.33
N LEU A 278 -14.24 17.42 22.97
CA LEU A 278 -15.29 16.84 22.15
C LEU A 278 -16.23 16.04 23.05
N ASP A 279 -17.49 16.43 23.10
CA ASP A 279 -18.54 15.66 23.75
C ASP A 279 -19.19 14.70 22.75
N LEU A 280 -19.11 13.40 23.02
CA LEU A 280 -19.79 12.40 22.20
C LEU A 280 -21.31 12.48 22.43
N PRO A 281 -22.14 12.37 21.37
CA PRO A 281 -23.56 12.68 21.43
C PRO A 281 -24.39 11.55 22.07
N LEU A 282 -24.20 11.31 23.37
CA LEU A 282 -24.86 10.23 24.11
C LEU A 282 -26.40 10.30 24.07
N THR A 283 -26.96 11.50 23.88
CA THR A 283 -28.41 11.73 23.78
C THR A 283 -29.04 11.09 22.55
N ASN A 284 -28.24 10.77 21.53
CA ASN A 284 -28.73 10.12 20.31
C ASN A 284 -28.93 8.61 20.50
N TYR A 285 -28.51 8.05 21.63
CA TYR A 285 -28.51 6.61 21.86
C TYR A 285 -29.39 6.22 23.06
N PRO A 286 -29.99 5.02 23.06
CA PRO A 286 -30.79 4.55 24.19
C PRO A 286 -30.01 4.53 25.50
N ARG A 287 -30.68 4.83 26.61
CA ARG A 287 -30.10 4.66 27.96
C ARG A 287 -29.75 3.18 28.20
N ASN A 288 -28.70 2.93 28.95
CA ASN A 288 -28.15 1.60 29.25
C ASN A 288 -27.63 0.81 28.03
N ALA A 289 -27.60 1.38 26.82
CA ALA A 289 -26.94 0.76 25.68
C ALA A 289 -25.42 0.73 25.90
N TYR A 290 -24.77 -0.35 25.47
CA TYR A 290 -23.31 -0.41 25.37
C TYR A 290 -22.88 0.22 24.04
N LEU A 291 -22.08 1.28 24.13
CA LEU A 291 -21.63 2.07 22.99
C LEU A 291 -20.14 1.88 22.79
N THR A 292 -19.72 1.72 21.54
CA THR A 292 -18.31 1.78 21.14
C THR A 292 -18.14 2.85 20.07
N PHE A 293 -17.40 3.90 20.41
CA PHE A 293 -17.06 5.02 19.53
C PHE A 293 -15.66 4.83 18.98
N ILE A 294 -15.51 4.91 17.66
CA ILE A 294 -14.22 4.93 16.97
C ILE A 294 -14.09 6.30 16.31
N VAL A 295 -13.23 7.15 16.89
CA VAL A 295 -12.96 8.51 16.41
C VAL A 295 -11.79 8.43 15.43
N THR A 296 -11.97 8.94 14.22
CA THR A 296 -10.97 8.96 13.14
C THR A 296 -10.77 10.37 12.58
N ASN A 297 -9.58 10.64 12.05
CA ASN A 297 -9.33 11.83 11.26
C ASN A 297 -10.00 11.66 9.88
N PRO A 298 -10.96 12.51 9.50
CA PRO A 298 -11.72 12.34 8.26
C PRO A 298 -10.88 12.56 7.00
N GLN A 299 -9.69 13.17 7.10
CA GLN A 299 -8.83 13.45 5.95
C GLN A 299 -7.98 12.24 5.53
N ASN A 300 -7.58 11.39 6.48
CA ASN A 300 -6.66 10.28 6.22
C ASN A 300 -7.10 8.94 6.87
N GLY A 301 -8.25 8.91 7.54
CA GLY A 301 -8.78 7.70 8.18
C GLY A 301 -8.06 7.29 9.47
N ASN A 302 -7.09 8.07 9.95
CA ASN A 302 -6.29 7.68 11.13
C ASN A 302 -7.14 7.63 12.39
N ARG A 303 -7.09 6.50 13.11
CA ARG A 303 -7.83 6.32 14.36
C ARG A 303 -7.24 7.14 15.51
N LEU A 304 -7.97 8.17 15.91
CA LEU A 304 -7.61 9.10 16.99
C LEU A 304 -7.89 8.49 18.36
N ARG A 305 -9.09 7.93 18.58
CA ARG A 305 -9.51 7.39 19.88
C ARG A 305 -10.52 6.27 19.70
N THR A 306 -10.51 5.31 20.63
CA THR A 306 -11.62 4.37 20.83
C THR A 306 -12.11 4.53 22.25
N VAL A 307 -13.43 4.63 22.41
CA VAL A 307 -14.08 4.74 23.70
C VAL A 307 -15.23 3.77 23.74
N SER A 308 -15.26 2.94 24.78
CA SER A 308 -16.39 2.07 25.07
C SER A 308 -16.97 2.42 26.43
N LEU A 309 -18.28 2.57 26.49
CA LEU A 309 -19.01 2.97 27.69
C LEU A 309 -20.45 2.43 27.64
N THR A 310 -21.07 2.32 28.80
CA THR A 310 -22.51 2.11 28.93
C THR A 310 -23.18 3.47 29.06
N ASN A 311 -24.25 3.74 28.30
CA ASN A 311 -24.93 5.03 28.28
C ASN A 311 -25.70 5.30 29.59
N GLN A 312 -24.95 5.71 30.61
CA GLN A 312 -25.40 5.99 31.98
C GLN A 312 -24.75 7.29 32.48
N ALA A 313 -25.46 8.00 33.37
CA ALA A 313 -24.97 9.27 33.92
C ALA A 313 -23.60 9.14 34.62
N ALA A 314 -23.35 8.02 35.29
CA ALA A 314 -22.07 7.74 35.95
C ALA A 314 -20.89 7.64 34.96
N GLU A 315 -21.16 7.26 33.71
CA GLU A 315 -20.13 7.10 32.67
C GLU A 315 -20.03 8.31 31.73
N ALA A 316 -20.90 9.32 31.87
CA ALA A 316 -20.94 10.48 30.96
C ALA A 316 -19.60 11.22 30.83
N ARG A 317 -18.77 11.20 31.88
CA ARG A 317 -17.41 11.77 31.82
C ARG A 317 -16.48 11.06 30.82
N LYS A 318 -16.67 9.76 30.58
CA LYS A 318 -15.90 9.00 29.59
C LYS A 318 -16.22 9.43 28.15
N ALA A 319 -17.39 10.02 27.94
CA ALA A 319 -17.84 10.52 26.64
C ALA A 319 -17.26 11.90 26.28
N ARG A 320 -16.58 12.56 27.23
CA ARG A 320 -15.93 13.85 27.01
C ARG A 320 -14.44 13.64 26.74
N LEU A 321 -14.00 13.95 25.52
CA LEU A 321 -12.65 13.67 25.04
C LEU A 321 -11.84 14.96 24.97
N TYR A 322 -10.63 14.96 25.51
CA TYR A 322 -9.71 16.08 25.38
C TYR A 322 -9.28 16.23 23.91
N ALA A 323 -9.71 17.33 23.28
CA ALA A 323 -9.63 17.54 21.84
C ALA A 323 -8.58 18.59 21.43
N GLN A 324 -7.94 19.27 22.39
CA GLN A 324 -6.97 20.31 22.08
C GLN A 324 -5.84 19.84 21.14
N PRO A 325 -5.21 18.67 21.32
CA PRO A 325 -4.16 18.23 20.40
C PRO A 325 -4.66 17.98 18.98
N TRP A 326 -5.96 17.68 18.83
CA TRP A 326 -6.58 17.55 17.52
C TRP A 326 -6.69 18.91 16.84
N LEU A 327 -7.12 19.94 17.58
CA LEU A 327 -7.16 21.32 17.08
C LEU A 327 -5.76 21.86 16.75
N ASP A 328 -4.78 21.60 17.62
CA ASP A 328 -3.39 22.05 17.46
C ASP A 328 -2.75 21.42 16.22
N ALA A 329 -3.12 20.18 15.90
CA ALA A 329 -2.72 19.51 14.66
C ALA A 329 -3.56 19.91 13.44
N GLY A 330 -4.37 20.96 13.56
CA GLY A 330 -5.12 21.55 12.46
C GLY A 330 -6.44 20.86 12.12
N LEU A 331 -6.87 19.84 12.88
CA LEU A 331 -8.21 19.27 12.66
C LEU A 331 -9.29 20.30 13.02
N ARG A 332 -10.37 20.27 12.25
CA ARG A 332 -11.59 21.08 12.49
C ARG A 332 -12.82 20.22 12.72
N GLN A 333 -12.72 18.93 12.42
CA GLN A 333 -13.78 17.95 12.57
C GLN A 333 -13.18 16.55 12.68
N VAL A 334 -13.92 15.63 13.27
CA VAL A 334 -13.58 14.21 13.39
C VAL A 334 -14.71 13.33 12.86
N ALA A 335 -14.37 12.24 12.18
CA ALA A 335 -15.35 11.21 11.86
C ALA A 335 -15.49 10.26 13.06
N VAL A 336 -16.70 9.82 13.36
CA VAL A 336 -17.01 8.97 14.51
C VAL A 336 -17.93 7.84 14.08
N ASP A 337 -17.41 6.63 14.12
CA ASP A 337 -18.23 5.43 13.96
C ASP A 337 -18.73 5.00 15.34
N VAL A 338 -20.04 4.78 15.47
CA VAL A 338 -20.67 4.40 16.74
C VAL A 338 -21.37 3.07 16.57
N THR A 339 -20.86 2.03 17.22
CA THR A 339 -21.59 0.77 17.36
C THR A 339 -22.42 0.81 18.63
N CYS A 340 -23.74 0.75 18.47
CA CYS A 340 -24.70 0.72 19.56
C CYS A 340 -25.22 -0.71 19.77
N ARG A 341 -25.14 -1.19 21.02
CA ARG A 341 -25.74 -2.44 21.47
C ARG A 341 -26.76 -2.14 22.56
N PRO A 342 -28.04 -1.94 22.21
CA PRO A 342 -29.07 -1.65 23.18
C PRO A 342 -29.32 -2.85 24.11
N ALA A 343 -29.86 -2.60 25.30
CA ALA A 343 -30.23 -3.68 26.24
C ALA A 343 -31.30 -4.62 25.65
N HIS A 344 -32.15 -4.08 24.78
CA HIS A 344 -33.16 -4.82 24.03
C HIS A 344 -33.13 -4.36 22.56
N GLY A 345 -33.19 -5.30 21.62
CA GLY A 345 -33.16 -5.03 20.19
C GLY A 345 -31.84 -5.42 19.51
N LEU A 346 -31.75 -5.14 18.21
CA LEU A 346 -30.59 -5.45 17.40
C LEU A 346 -29.51 -4.36 17.51
N ALA A 347 -28.25 -4.78 17.40
CA ALA A 347 -27.13 -3.85 17.32
C ALA A 347 -27.14 -3.11 15.97
N TYR A 348 -26.70 -1.86 15.97
CA TYR A 348 -26.58 -1.03 14.77
C TYR A 348 -25.34 -0.13 14.84
N THR A 349 -24.97 0.44 13.68
CA THR A 349 -23.81 1.33 13.56
C THR A 349 -24.23 2.65 12.91
N ASP A 350 -23.79 3.76 13.48
CA ASP A 350 -23.93 5.10 12.92
C ASP A 350 -22.57 5.69 12.53
N HIS A 351 -22.56 6.59 11.55
CA HIS A 351 -21.39 7.34 11.11
C HIS A 351 -21.66 8.83 11.26
N LEU A 352 -20.87 9.52 12.08
CA LEU A 352 -21.04 10.94 12.39
C LEU A 352 -19.80 11.73 11.98
N LEU A 353 -19.98 12.99 11.59
CA LEU A 353 -18.91 13.96 11.41
C LEU A 353 -19.12 15.07 12.44
N LEU A 354 -18.26 15.10 13.47
CA LEU A 354 -18.41 16.03 14.60
C LEU A 354 -17.41 17.18 14.47
N PRO A 355 -17.85 18.44 14.60
CA PRO A 355 -16.94 19.59 14.60
C PRO A 355 -16.08 19.61 15.86
N LEU A 356 -14.84 20.09 15.72
CA LEU A 356 -13.98 20.44 16.83
C LEU A 356 -14.04 21.96 17.02
N SER A 357 -14.54 22.38 18.17
CA SER A 357 -14.63 23.80 18.50
C SER A 357 -13.52 24.19 19.46
N ALA A 358 -12.83 25.30 19.17
CA ALA A 358 -12.04 25.98 20.19
C ALA A 358 -13.00 26.51 21.27
N PRO A 359 -12.60 26.56 22.55
CA PRO A 359 -13.42 27.16 23.58
C PRO A 359 -13.72 28.62 23.21
N ALA A 360 -14.99 29.01 23.34
CA ALA A 360 -15.36 30.41 23.28
C ALA A 360 -14.76 31.09 24.52
N TYR A 361 -13.84 32.02 24.28
CA TYR A 361 -13.24 32.84 25.34
C TYR A 361 -14.22 33.90 25.81
#